data_AF-A0A536SGJ9-F1
#
_entry.id   AF-A0A536SGJ9-F1
#
_cell.length_a   1.000
_cell.length_b   1.000
_cell.length_c   1.000
_cell.angle_alpha   90.00
_cell.angle_beta   90.00
_cell.angle_gamma   90.00
#
_symmetry.space_group_name_H-M   'P 1'
#
loop_
_entity.id
_entity.type
_entity.pdbx_description
1 polymer ?
#
loop_
_entity_poly.entity_id
_entity_poly.type
_entity_poly.pdbx_seq_one_letter_code
_entity_poly.pdbx_strand_id
1 'polypeptide(L)'
;LRRPALRPARRRPFGLPNETTGPGIQALRACLSFLLAAALALPVASAAAGPTGYPQRKEVKQFIAEMVKKHRFTRNELNRVFGQAQFQPAIIKAMEQPAETALASWQAYRALFINAQRV
;
A
#
# COMPACT_ATOMS: atom_id res chain seq x y z
N LEU A 1 69.39 24.19 16.11
CA LEU A 1 69.47 24.88 17.42
C LEU A 1 68.77 24.02 18.46
N ARG A 2 69.49 23.41 19.41
CA ARG A 2 69.63 23.81 20.83
C ARG A 2 68.32 24.11 21.60
N ARG A 3 67.90 23.11 22.41
CA ARG A 3 67.36 23.20 23.81
C ARG A 3 65.97 23.86 24.02
N PRO A 4 65.32 23.70 25.21
CA PRO A 4 65.42 22.66 26.24
C PRO A 4 64.06 22.07 26.68
N ALA A 5 64.09 21.12 27.62
CA ALA A 5 62.91 20.55 28.29
C ALA A 5 62.35 21.45 29.42
N LEU A 6 61.09 21.22 29.80
CA LEU A 6 60.52 21.62 31.09
C LEU A 6 60.00 20.40 31.86
N ARG A 7 60.34 20.37 33.16
CA ARG A 7 59.80 19.49 34.23
C ARG A 7 58.45 20.08 34.72
N PRO A 8 57.67 19.48 35.66
CA PRO A 8 57.86 18.27 36.46
C PRO A 8 56.81 17.18 36.03
N ALA A 9 56.32 16.20 36.80
CA ALA A 9 56.40 15.88 38.23
C ALA A 9 56.24 14.36 38.51
N ARG A 10 56.08 13.98 39.79
CA ARG A 10 55.85 12.60 40.26
C ARG A 10 54.84 12.62 41.42
N ARG A 11 53.66 12.02 41.25
CA ARG A 11 52.80 11.55 42.36
C ARG A 11 52.08 10.25 41.99
N ARG A 12 52.53 9.15 42.62
CA ARG A 12 51.67 8.02 43.03
C ARG A 12 51.23 8.31 44.49
N PRO A 13 50.34 7.52 45.12
CA PRO A 13 49.43 6.49 44.60
C PRO A 13 47.95 6.81 44.89
N PHE A 14 47.02 6.01 44.37
CA PHE A 14 45.80 5.69 45.12
C PHE A 14 45.33 4.27 44.78
N GLY A 15 44.67 3.62 45.74
CA GLY A 15 44.47 2.17 45.73
C GLY A 15 43.44 1.66 44.71
N LEU A 16 43.59 0.38 44.35
CA LEU A 16 42.50 -0.44 43.83
C LEU A 16 41.60 -0.87 45.00
N PRO A 17 40.31 -0.50 45.01
CA PRO A 17 39.28 -1.38 45.49
C PRO A 17 38.83 -2.35 44.39
N ASN A 18 38.39 -3.51 44.84
CA ASN A 18 37.50 -4.51 44.22
C ASN A 18 36.48 -3.94 43.18
N GLU A 19 36.01 -4.70 42.18
CA GLU A 19 35.06 -5.82 42.34
C GLU A 19 34.95 -6.71 41.07
N THR A 20 34.70 -8.01 41.30
CA THR A 20 33.89 -8.98 40.52
C THR A 20 33.91 -9.06 38.97
N THR A 21 34.25 -10.27 38.51
CA THR A 21 33.92 -10.90 37.21
C THR A 21 32.45 -10.79 36.78
N GLY A 22 32.18 -10.54 35.48
CA GLY A 22 30.83 -10.64 34.87
C GLY A 22 30.87 -10.74 33.32
N PRO A 23 29.98 -11.49 32.63
CA PRO A 23 30.27 -12.06 31.30
C PRO A 23 29.80 -11.21 30.10
N GLY A 24 30.73 -10.46 29.49
CA GLY A 24 30.47 -9.59 28.33
C GLY A 24 30.08 -10.25 26.99
N ILE A 25 29.84 -11.58 26.94
CA ILE A 25 29.57 -12.32 25.68
C ILE A 25 28.08 -12.75 25.56
N GLN A 26 27.30 -12.72 26.64
CA GLN A 26 25.89 -13.15 26.60
C GLN A 26 24.94 -12.09 26.00
N ALA A 27 25.23 -10.80 26.16
CA ALA A 27 24.36 -9.71 25.70
C ALA A 27 24.19 -9.67 24.16
N LEU A 28 25.21 -10.08 23.39
CA LEU A 28 25.18 -9.99 21.93
C LEU A 28 24.19 -10.97 21.28
N ARG A 29 23.94 -12.14 21.91
CA ARG A 29 22.97 -13.12 21.40
C ARG A 29 21.52 -12.73 21.70
N ALA A 30 21.26 -12.03 22.80
CA ALA A 30 19.93 -11.59 23.21
C ALA A 30 19.35 -10.49 22.30
N CYS A 31 20.17 -9.51 21.90
CA CYS A 31 19.74 -8.47 20.95
C CYS A 31 19.39 -9.03 19.56
N LEU A 32 20.11 -10.06 19.09
CA LEU A 32 19.85 -10.67 17.78
C LEU A 32 18.50 -11.40 17.75
N SER A 33 18.13 -12.08 18.84
CA SER A 33 16.82 -12.75 18.96
C SER A 33 15.66 -11.76 19.13
N PHE A 34 15.87 -10.62 19.80
CA PHE A 34 14.80 -9.63 20.00
C PHE A 34 14.41 -8.92 18.69
N LEU A 35 15.38 -8.63 17.82
CA LEU A 35 15.13 -8.06 16.50
C LEU A 35 14.41 -9.06 15.56
N LEU A 36 14.65 -10.36 15.70
CA LEU A 36 13.99 -11.38 14.90
C LEU A 36 12.52 -11.59 15.29
N ALA A 37 12.18 -11.47 16.58
CA ALA A 37 10.82 -11.63 17.08
C ALA A 37 9.87 -10.49 16.67
N ALA A 38 10.36 -9.25 16.57
CA ALA A 38 9.57 -8.08 16.19
C ALA A 38 9.10 -8.10 14.73
N ALA A 39 9.76 -8.87 13.85
CA ALA A 39 9.43 -8.97 12.43
C ALA A 39 8.17 -9.80 12.12
N LEU A 40 7.66 -10.59 13.07
CA LEU A 40 6.53 -11.51 12.85
C LEU A 40 5.14 -10.89 13.08
N ALA A 41 5.05 -9.63 13.51
CA ALA A 41 3.79 -8.99 13.91
C ALA A 41 3.16 -8.08 12.84
N LEU A 42 3.56 -8.19 11.56
CA LEU A 42 2.86 -7.51 10.47
C LEU A 42 1.63 -8.33 10.00
N PRO A 43 0.39 -7.85 10.20
CA PRO A 43 -0.75 -8.39 9.47
C PRO A 43 -0.59 -8.01 8.00
N VAL A 44 -0.21 -8.99 7.17
CA VAL A 44 -0.26 -8.86 5.70
C VAL A 44 -1.73 -8.76 5.29
N ALA A 45 -2.25 -7.53 5.31
CA ALA A 45 -3.52 -7.16 4.69
C ALA A 45 -3.33 -7.02 3.16
N SER A 46 -2.73 -8.03 2.52
CA SER A 46 -2.68 -8.12 1.06
C SER A 46 -4.02 -8.59 0.54
N ALA A 47 -5.02 -7.72 0.62
CA ALA A 47 -6.23 -7.82 -0.17
C ALA A 47 -5.95 -7.33 -1.61
N ALA A 48 -4.88 -7.86 -2.22
CA ALA A 48 -4.75 -7.92 -3.67
C ALA A 48 -5.82 -8.88 -4.18
N ALA A 49 -7.07 -8.43 -4.18
CA ALA A 49 -8.16 -9.09 -4.84
C ALA A 49 -7.83 -9.09 -6.34
N GLY A 50 -7.23 -10.20 -6.80
CA GLY A 50 -7.35 -10.61 -8.20
C GLY A 50 -8.82 -10.65 -8.61
N PRO A 51 -9.15 -10.88 -9.89
CA PRO A 51 -10.51 -10.74 -10.42
C PRO A 51 -11.48 -11.80 -9.84
N THR A 52 -11.87 -11.57 -8.59
CA THR A 52 -13.03 -12.17 -7.95
C THR A 52 -14.24 -11.68 -8.71
N GLY A 53 -15.11 -12.63 -9.08
CA GLY A 53 -16.35 -12.32 -9.78
C GLY A 53 -17.14 -11.24 -9.05
N TYR A 54 -17.94 -10.48 -9.79
CA TYR A 54 -18.76 -9.43 -9.19
C TYR A 54 -19.56 -9.90 -7.95
N PRO A 55 -20.17 -11.10 -7.89
CA PRO A 55 -20.91 -11.55 -6.71
C PRO A 55 -20.09 -11.66 -5.42
N GLN A 56 -18.76 -11.80 -5.51
CA GLN A 56 -17.87 -11.92 -4.37
C GLN A 56 -17.52 -10.55 -3.75
N ARG A 57 -17.57 -9.47 -4.54
CA ARG A 57 -17.20 -8.10 -4.12
C ARG A 57 -18.16 -7.55 -3.07
N LYS A 58 -17.63 -6.76 -2.12
CA LYS A 58 -18.40 -6.24 -0.97
C LYS A 58 -19.47 -5.25 -1.42
N GLU A 59 -19.11 -4.41 -2.37
CA GLU A 59 -19.92 -3.34 -2.96
C GLU A 59 -21.11 -3.93 -3.72
N VAL A 60 -20.87 -5.01 -4.48
CA VAL A 60 -21.93 -5.73 -5.21
C VAL A 60 -22.86 -6.46 -4.24
N LYS A 61 -22.35 -7.07 -3.17
CA LYS A 61 -23.20 -7.67 -2.12
C LYS A 61 -24.10 -6.63 -1.44
N GLN A 62 -23.58 -5.43 -1.19
CA GLN A 62 -24.35 -4.30 -0.66
C GLN A 62 -25.43 -3.84 -1.66
N PHE A 63 -25.06 -3.63 -2.93
CA PHE A 63 -25.99 -3.29 -4.00
C PHE A 63 -27.12 -4.34 -4.15
N ILE A 64 -26.79 -5.63 -4.16
CA ILE A 64 -27.79 -6.71 -4.21
C ILE A 64 -28.73 -6.65 -3.00
N ALA A 65 -28.22 -6.39 -1.79
CA ALA A 65 -29.06 -6.24 -0.60
C ALA A 65 -30.01 -5.03 -0.72
N GLU A 66 -29.55 -3.91 -1.29
CA GLU A 66 -30.40 -2.76 -1.56
C GLU A 66 -31.47 -3.04 -2.63
N MET A 67 -31.12 -3.71 -3.72
CA MET A 67 -32.05 -4.05 -4.80
C MET A 67 -33.15 -5.03 -4.33
N VAL A 68 -32.79 -6.01 -3.50
CA VAL A 68 -33.78 -6.89 -2.84
C VAL A 68 -34.69 -6.07 -1.90
N LYS A 69 -34.14 -5.16 -1.09
CA LYS A 69 -34.91 -4.38 -0.11
C LYS A 69 -35.85 -3.35 -0.76
N LYS A 70 -35.34 -2.56 -1.72
CA LYS A 70 -36.05 -1.42 -2.33
C LYS A 70 -36.96 -1.82 -3.48
N HIS A 71 -36.55 -2.80 -4.28
CA HIS A 71 -37.20 -3.13 -5.56
C HIS A 71 -37.70 -4.59 -5.63
N ARG A 72 -37.59 -5.36 -4.53
CA ARG A 72 -38.08 -6.75 -4.41
C ARG A 72 -37.56 -7.76 -5.43
N PHE A 73 -36.39 -7.50 -6.04
CA PHE A 73 -35.67 -8.52 -6.81
C PHE A 73 -35.34 -9.73 -5.93
N THR A 74 -35.22 -10.93 -6.52
CA THR A 74 -34.67 -12.06 -5.77
C THR A 74 -33.14 -11.99 -5.74
N ARG A 75 -32.55 -12.41 -4.61
CA ARG A 75 -31.09 -12.48 -4.47
C ARG A 75 -30.45 -13.46 -5.46
N ASN A 76 -31.16 -14.52 -5.82
CA ASN A 76 -30.66 -15.58 -6.69
C ASN A 76 -30.55 -15.12 -8.16
N GLU A 77 -31.54 -14.38 -8.66
CA GLU A 77 -31.48 -13.79 -10.01
C GLU A 77 -30.33 -12.79 -10.13
N LEU A 78 -30.20 -11.87 -9.16
CA LEU A 78 -29.11 -10.89 -9.16
C LEU A 78 -27.74 -11.56 -9.07
N ASN A 79 -27.57 -12.59 -8.22
CA ASN A 79 -26.34 -13.38 -8.18
C ASN A 79 -26.03 -14.07 -9.53
N ARG A 80 -27.06 -14.57 -10.24
CA ARG A 80 -26.90 -15.17 -11.57
C ARG A 80 -26.46 -14.15 -12.61
N VAL A 81 -27.05 -12.95 -12.62
CA VAL A 81 -26.69 -11.85 -13.53
C VAL A 81 -25.26 -11.36 -13.24
N PHE A 82 -24.92 -11.05 -11.99
CA PHE A 82 -23.56 -10.64 -11.63
C PHE A 82 -22.52 -11.74 -11.83
N GLY A 83 -22.90 -13.02 -11.74
CA GLY A 83 -22.03 -14.15 -12.08
C GLY A 83 -21.68 -14.26 -13.56
N GLN A 84 -22.48 -13.66 -14.45
CA GLN A 84 -22.22 -13.57 -15.90
C GLN A 84 -21.52 -12.26 -16.30
N ALA A 85 -21.56 -11.24 -15.43
CA ALA A 85 -20.94 -9.96 -15.71
C ALA A 85 -19.40 -10.06 -15.81
N GLN A 86 -18.83 -9.46 -16.85
CA GLN A 86 -17.40 -9.47 -17.11
C GLN A 86 -16.82 -8.06 -16.99
N PHE A 87 -15.63 -7.96 -16.40
CA PHE A 87 -14.89 -6.70 -16.35
C PHE A 87 -14.36 -6.37 -17.74
N GLN A 88 -14.64 -5.17 -18.24
CA GLN A 88 -14.20 -4.70 -19.56
C GLN A 88 -13.18 -3.57 -19.41
N PRO A 89 -11.86 -3.84 -19.50
CA PRO A 89 -10.82 -2.83 -19.31
C PRO A 89 -10.95 -1.65 -20.29
N ALA A 90 -11.43 -1.91 -21.51
CA ALA A 90 -11.65 -0.88 -22.52
C ALA A 90 -12.73 0.14 -22.12
N ILE A 91 -13.81 -0.30 -21.45
CA ILE A 91 -14.87 0.61 -20.96
C ILE A 91 -14.32 1.47 -19.83
N ILE A 92 -13.64 0.88 -18.85
CA ILE A 92 -13.07 1.63 -17.73
C ILE A 92 -12.04 2.66 -18.22
N LYS A 93 -11.15 2.26 -19.13
CA LYS A 93 -10.18 3.17 -19.77
C LYS A 93 -10.87 4.32 -20.52
N ALA A 94 -12.01 4.08 -21.16
CA ALA A 94 -12.78 5.14 -21.84
C ALA A 94 -13.50 6.07 -20.84
N MET A 95 -13.91 5.56 -19.67
CA MET A 95 -14.49 6.38 -18.60
C MET A 95 -13.45 7.24 -17.87
N GLU A 96 -12.20 6.76 -17.78
CA GLU A 96 -11.06 7.46 -17.14
C GLU A 96 -10.40 8.50 -18.05
N GLN A 97 -10.71 8.53 -19.35
CA GLN A 97 -10.13 9.48 -20.30
C GLN A 97 -10.70 10.90 -20.11
N PRO A 98 -9.83 11.95 -20.01
CA PRO A 98 -10.30 13.33 -19.95
C PRO A 98 -11.06 13.74 -21.21
N ALA A 99 -12.30 14.23 -21.05
CA ALA A 99 -13.16 14.64 -22.16
C ALA A 99 -12.56 15.77 -23.02
N GLU A 100 -11.76 16.65 -22.40
CA GLU A 100 -11.12 17.79 -23.04
C GLU A 100 -10.11 17.40 -24.14
N THR A 101 -9.55 16.18 -24.08
CA THR A 101 -8.57 15.70 -25.07
C THR A 101 -9.18 15.43 -26.44
N ALA A 102 -10.50 15.26 -26.55
CA ALA A 102 -11.14 14.80 -27.77
C ALA A 102 -11.22 15.87 -28.87
N LEU A 103 -11.66 17.09 -28.55
CA LEU A 103 -12.10 18.09 -29.54
C LEU A 103 -11.81 19.51 -29.07
N ALA A 104 -10.62 20.02 -29.40
CA ALA A 104 -10.13 21.34 -28.95
C ALA A 104 -10.85 22.56 -29.59
N SER A 105 -11.74 22.38 -30.56
CA SER A 105 -12.49 23.48 -31.17
C SER A 105 -13.94 23.12 -31.53
N TRP A 106 -14.83 24.12 -31.44
CA TRP A 106 -16.24 23.97 -31.81
C TRP A 106 -16.43 23.56 -33.28
N GLN A 107 -15.58 24.06 -34.19
CA GLN A 107 -15.62 23.67 -35.60
C GLN A 107 -15.34 22.17 -35.79
N ALA A 108 -14.34 21.63 -35.10
CA ALA A 108 -14.04 20.20 -35.13
C ALA A 108 -15.20 19.36 -34.56
N TYR A 109 -15.78 19.78 -33.43
CA TYR A 109 -16.95 19.11 -32.84
C TYR A 109 -18.15 19.09 -33.80
N ARG A 110 -18.52 20.25 -34.37
CA ARG A 110 -19.65 20.39 -35.30
C ARG A 110 -19.53 19.45 -36.50
N ALA A 111 -18.32 19.30 -37.06
CA ALA A 111 -18.08 18.49 -38.25
C ALA A 111 -18.38 16.98 -38.07
N LEU A 112 -18.30 16.45 -36.83
CA LEU A 112 -18.64 15.05 -36.54
C LEU A 112 -20.13 14.73 -36.75
N PHE A 113 -21.00 15.73 -36.54
CA PHE A 113 -22.45 15.56 -36.56
C PHE A 113 -23.10 16.14 -37.82
N ILE A 114 -22.60 17.27 -38.33
CA ILE A 114 -23.17 17.98 -39.48
C ILE A 114 -22.23 17.85 -40.67
N ASN A 115 -22.47 16.84 -41.51
CA ASN A 115 -21.74 16.54 -42.74
C ASN A 115 -22.64 15.82 -43.75
N ALA A 116 -22.24 15.77 -45.02
CA ALA A 116 -23.05 15.25 -46.14
C ALA A 116 -23.34 13.73 -46.11
N GLN A 117 -22.95 13.01 -45.06
CA GLN A 117 -23.36 11.61 -44.84
C GLN A 117 -24.50 11.49 -43.81
N ARG A 118 -24.91 12.59 -43.17
CA ARG A 118 -25.87 12.62 -42.05
C ARG A 118 -27.05 13.56 -42.27
N VAL A 119 -27.07 14.30 -43.38
CA VAL A 119 -28.15 15.19 -43.87
C VAL A 119 -28.29 15.04 -45.37
#